data_AF-A0A1V5PTN0-F1
#
_entry.id   AF-A0A1V5PTN0-F1
#
_cell.length_a   1.000
_cell.length_b   1.000
_cell.length_c   1.000
_cell.angle_alpha   90.00
_cell.angle_beta   90.00
_cell.angle_gamma   90.00
#
_symmetry.space_group_name_H-M   'P 1'
#
loop_
_entity.id
_entity.type
_entity.pdbx_description
1 polymer ?
#
loop_
_entity_poly.entity_id
_entity_poly.type
_entity_poly.pdbx_seq_one_letter_code
_entity_poly.pdbx_strand_id
1 'polypeptide(L)'
;MNQTNKIIRNLCINKKTAGTKTGRAAAFLAATIILAVLLSCLVSCSGAVFVPGASFGYFIWEDASSNIHVAWSVDRKDTSFTGRITTDGAIENYELVGFEDNDRFEINKSKNSMDFEATLSKDDFSDELVFKDDNYSYIEFELKINNAYDLSRINLGAFLNNPEQGVFRIDRGYFDKISSMPIYTKHPLSGFLYKLARDMRFTVFYLFIFGAIAIEVIRITALRKNKKYNWYLFLCYGVLALLIFIVYIALKRIT
;
A
#
# COMPACT_ATOMS: atom_id res chain seq x y z
N MET A 1 6.80 53.57 -44.24
CA MET A 1 6.29 53.21 -42.89
C MET A 1 5.65 51.83 -42.94
N ASN A 2 6.42 50.74 -43.05
CA ASN A 2 6.99 49.90 -41.98
C ASN A 2 6.02 48.85 -41.39
N GLN A 3 5.52 47.94 -42.24
CA GLN A 3 4.78 46.71 -41.84
C GLN A 3 5.64 45.74 -41.02
N THR A 4 6.96 45.74 -41.23
CA THR A 4 7.92 44.87 -40.54
C THR A 4 7.98 45.16 -39.03
N ASN A 5 7.83 46.43 -38.63
CA ASN A 5 7.75 46.81 -37.22
C ASN A 5 6.47 46.34 -36.51
N LYS A 6 5.37 46.06 -37.24
CA LYS A 6 4.11 45.59 -36.65
C LYS A 6 4.15 44.10 -36.32
N ILE A 7 4.84 43.30 -37.14
CA ILE A 7 5.01 41.85 -36.94
C ILE A 7 5.96 41.58 -35.76
N ILE A 8 7.07 42.32 -35.66
CA ILE A 8 8.04 42.18 -34.55
C ILE A 8 7.39 42.56 -33.20
N ARG A 9 6.52 43.58 -33.16
CA ARG A 9 5.77 43.92 -31.94
C ARG A 9 4.81 42.82 -31.50
N ASN A 10 4.09 42.18 -32.44
CA ASN A 10 3.13 41.12 -32.09
C ASN A 10 3.82 39.83 -31.61
N LEU A 11 4.98 39.48 -32.15
CA LEU A 11 5.77 38.33 -31.68
C LEU A 11 6.36 38.55 -30.27
N CYS A 12 6.69 39.80 -29.91
CA CYS A 12 7.21 40.13 -28.58
C CYS A 12 6.14 40.17 -27.48
N ILE A 13 4.89 40.49 -27.83
CA ILE A 13 3.78 40.51 -26.86
C ILE A 13 3.34 39.07 -26.52
N ASN A 14 3.35 38.13 -27.47
CA ASN A 14 2.92 36.76 -27.22
C ASN A 14 3.91 35.90 -26.42
N LYS A 15 5.21 36.23 -26.42
CA LYS A 15 6.21 35.52 -25.59
C LYS A 15 6.12 35.85 -24.09
N LYS A 16 5.57 37.01 -23.71
CA LYS A 16 5.45 37.41 -22.30
C LYS A 16 4.27 36.76 -21.57
N THR A 17 3.22 36.36 -22.28
CA THR A 17 2.02 35.73 -21.70
C THR A 17 2.12 34.21 -21.55
N ALA A 18 3.03 33.55 -22.29
CA ALA A 18 3.22 32.10 -22.19
C ALA A 18 4.04 31.66 -20.95
N GLY A 19 4.89 32.54 -20.40
CA GLY A 19 5.77 32.22 -19.27
C GLY A 19 5.13 32.24 -17.88
N THR A 20 3.93 32.83 -17.73
CA THR A 20 3.25 32.99 -16.43
C THR A 20 2.25 31.88 -16.10
N LYS A 21 1.74 31.14 -17.10
CA LYS A 21 0.81 30.03 -16.88
C LYS A 21 1.50 28.75 -16.41
N THR A 22 2.70 28.46 -16.91
CA THR A 22 3.45 27.23 -16.61
C THR A 22 3.95 27.15 -15.17
N GLY A 23 4.37 28.26 -14.56
CA GLY A 23 4.82 28.27 -13.15
C GLY A 23 3.68 28.05 -12.14
N ARG A 24 2.47 28.55 -12.44
CA ARG A 24 1.28 28.31 -11.61
C ARG A 24 0.81 26.86 -11.70
N ALA A 25 0.88 26.27 -12.90
CA ALA A 25 0.55 24.86 -13.10
C ALA A 25 1.49 23.94 -12.31
N ALA A 26 2.81 24.20 -12.32
CA ALA A 26 3.79 23.37 -11.61
C ALA A 26 3.63 23.41 -10.07
N ALA A 27 3.38 24.60 -9.49
CA ALA A 27 3.16 24.74 -8.05
C ALA A 27 1.85 24.07 -7.60
N PHE A 28 0.78 24.20 -8.41
CA PHE A 28 -0.47 23.50 -8.16
C PHE A 28 -0.28 21.99 -8.24
N LEU A 29 0.46 21.50 -9.25
CA LEU A 29 0.79 20.08 -9.42
C LEU A 29 1.54 19.52 -8.21
N ALA A 30 2.55 20.24 -7.70
CA ALA A 30 3.33 19.81 -6.54
C ALA A 30 2.47 19.76 -5.26
N ALA A 31 1.62 20.76 -5.04
CA ALA A 31 0.70 20.77 -3.91
C ALA A 31 -0.33 19.62 -3.99
N THR A 32 -0.85 19.33 -5.19
CA THR A 32 -1.74 18.18 -5.39
C THR A 32 -1.03 16.84 -5.21
N ILE A 33 0.26 16.72 -5.57
CA ILE A 33 1.04 15.50 -5.34
C ILE A 33 1.29 15.29 -3.85
N ILE A 34 1.66 16.34 -3.11
CA ILE A 34 1.86 16.25 -1.65
C ILE A 34 0.55 15.90 -0.95
N LEU A 35 -0.56 16.51 -1.36
CA LEU A 35 -1.89 16.20 -0.84
C LEU A 35 -2.32 14.78 -1.21
N ALA A 36 -2.04 14.33 -2.42
CA ALA A 36 -2.31 12.95 -2.86
C ALA A 36 -1.47 11.93 -2.11
N VAL A 37 -0.19 12.21 -1.82
CA VAL A 37 0.67 11.35 -1.00
C VAL A 37 0.13 11.28 0.43
N LEU A 38 -0.21 12.42 1.04
CA LEU A 38 -0.81 12.49 2.38
C LEU A 38 -2.15 11.75 2.44
N LEU A 39 -3.01 11.92 1.42
CA LEU A 39 -4.28 11.19 1.30
C LEU A 39 -4.04 9.70 1.07
N SER A 40 -3.05 9.30 0.27
CA SER A 40 -2.74 7.89 0.01
C SER A 40 -2.22 7.16 1.25
N CYS A 41 -1.56 7.86 2.17
CA CYS A 41 -1.25 7.33 3.50
C CYS A 41 -2.50 7.14 4.38
N LEU A 42 -3.62 7.80 4.04
CA LEU A 42 -4.91 7.70 4.75
C LEU A 42 -5.88 6.70 4.09
N VAL A 43 -5.68 6.34 2.82
CA VAL A 43 -6.51 5.31 2.17
C VAL A 43 -6.10 3.95 2.72
N SER A 44 -6.94 3.44 3.62
CA SER A 44 -6.83 2.10 4.18
C SER A 44 -6.82 1.08 3.04
N CYS A 45 -5.65 0.50 2.75
CA CYS A 45 -5.59 -0.71 1.94
C CYS A 45 -6.00 -1.87 2.87
N SER A 46 -7.30 -2.13 2.94
CA SER A 46 -7.84 -3.32 3.59
C SER A 46 -7.72 -4.49 2.62
N GLY A 47 -6.86 -5.46 2.95
CA GLY A 47 -6.59 -6.66 2.14
C GLY A 47 -5.13 -7.07 2.22
N ALA A 48 -4.84 -8.35 1.95
CA ALA A 48 -3.47 -8.80 1.72
C ALA A 48 -3.01 -8.23 0.36
N VAL A 49 -2.26 -7.12 0.38
CA VAL A 49 -1.73 -6.53 -0.85
C VAL A 49 -0.52 -7.34 -1.28
N PHE A 50 -0.66 -8.07 -2.39
CA PHE A 50 0.47 -8.66 -3.08
C PHE A 50 0.39 -8.36 -4.57
N VAL A 51 1.56 -8.39 -5.20
CA VAL A 51 1.73 -8.26 -6.64
C VAL A 51 2.30 -9.58 -7.15
N PRO A 52 1.54 -10.35 -7.95
CA PRO A 52 2.02 -11.58 -8.59
C PRO A 52 3.36 -11.35 -9.28
N GLY A 53 4.33 -12.25 -9.06
CA GLY A 53 5.65 -12.19 -9.69
C GLY A 53 6.64 -11.18 -9.08
N ALA A 54 6.18 -10.34 -8.14
CA ALA A 54 7.02 -9.39 -7.40
C ALA A 54 6.99 -9.64 -5.88
N SER A 55 5.97 -10.35 -5.39
CA SER A 55 5.82 -10.75 -4.00
C SER A 55 6.18 -12.23 -3.86
N PHE A 56 6.77 -12.61 -2.73
CA PHE A 56 7.15 -13.99 -2.46
C PHE A 56 6.56 -14.45 -1.13
N GLY A 57 5.75 -15.52 -1.17
CA GLY A 57 5.13 -16.11 0.02
C GLY A 57 3.65 -16.44 -0.15
N TYR A 58 2.99 -16.71 0.99
CA TYR A 58 1.55 -16.89 1.10
C TYR A 58 0.85 -15.58 1.50
N PHE A 59 -0.34 -15.38 0.97
CA PHE A 59 -1.21 -14.23 1.21
C PHE A 59 -2.63 -14.75 1.46
N ILE A 60 -3.14 -14.51 2.66
CA ILE A 60 -4.43 -15.05 3.09
C ILE A 60 -5.35 -13.89 3.46
N TRP A 61 -6.57 -13.85 2.93
CA TRP A 61 -7.55 -12.83 3.29
C TRP A 61 -8.99 -13.33 3.12
N GLU A 62 -9.94 -12.58 3.66
CA GLU A 62 -11.38 -12.78 3.45
C GLU A 62 -11.92 -11.63 2.61
N ASP A 63 -12.70 -11.94 1.57
CA ASP A 63 -13.35 -10.94 0.72
C ASP A 63 -14.70 -10.46 1.29
N ALA A 64 -15.35 -9.53 0.61
CA ALA A 64 -16.65 -9.00 1.04
C ALA A 64 -17.81 -10.02 0.96
N SER A 65 -17.60 -11.16 0.30
CA SER A 65 -18.56 -12.26 0.16
C SER A 65 -18.27 -13.40 1.15
N SER A 66 -17.35 -13.19 2.10
CA SER A 66 -16.86 -14.21 3.05
C SER A 66 -16.19 -15.42 2.39
N ASN A 67 -15.60 -15.22 1.21
CA ASN A 67 -14.69 -16.21 0.63
C ASN A 67 -13.31 -16.02 1.25
N ILE A 68 -12.66 -17.12 1.58
CA ILE A 68 -11.29 -17.15 2.09
C ILE A 68 -10.38 -17.46 0.91
N HIS A 69 -9.45 -16.55 0.69
CA HIS A 69 -8.44 -16.63 -0.35
C HIS A 69 -7.12 -17.04 0.28
N VAL A 70 -6.47 -18.04 -0.30
CA VAL A 70 -5.11 -18.46 0.01
C VAL A 70 -4.34 -18.41 -1.29
N ALA A 71 -3.65 -17.31 -1.53
CA ALA A 71 -2.79 -17.14 -2.70
C ALA A 71 -1.32 -17.35 -2.32
N TRP A 72 -0.52 -17.85 -3.27
CA TRP A 72 0.93 -17.87 -3.16
C TRP A 72 1.57 -17.28 -4.41
N SER A 73 2.76 -16.71 -4.25
CA SER A 73 3.49 -16.05 -5.34
C SER A 73 4.99 -16.20 -5.16
N VAL A 74 5.74 -16.10 -6.27
CA VAL A 74 7.21 -16.13 -6.30
C VAL A 74 7.83 -14.90 -6.94
N ASP A 75 9.07 -14.59 -6.58
CA ASP A 75 9.90 -13.52 -7.15
C ASP A 75 10.91 -14.05 -8.18
N ARG A 76 10.42 -14.85 -9.16
CA ARG A 76 11.16 -15.43 -10.31
C ARG A 76 12.10 -16.59 -10.00
N LYS A 77 11.86 -17.29 -8.89
CA LYS A 77 12.60 -18.50 -8.51
C LYS A 77 11.64 -19.67 -8.35
N ASP A 78 11.99 -20.78 -8.98
CA ASP A 78 11.28 -22.05 -8.83
C ASP A 78 11.16 -22.42 -7.34
N THR A 79 9.92 -22.59 -6.89
CA THR A 79 9.60 -22.75 -5.47
C THR A 79 8.38 -23.62 -5.31
N SER A 80 8.45 -24.63 -4.42
CA SER A 80 7.29 -25.44 -4.09
C SER A 80 6.52 -24.85 -2.91
N PHE A 81 5.19 -24.90 -3.02
CA PHE A 81 4.24 -24.48 -2.02
C PHE A 81 3.41 -25.70 -1.62
N THR A 82 3.44 -26.05 -0.33
CA THR A 82 2.60 -27.10 0.23
C THR A 82 1.74 -26.54 1.35
N GLY A 83 0.46 -26.89 1.33
CA GLY A 83 -0.47 -26.42 2.34
C GLY A 83 -1.47 -27.50 2.74
N ARG A 84 -1.80 -27.51 4.02
CA ARG A 84 -2.96 -28.21 4.58
C ARG A 84 -3.83 -27.19 5.29
N ILE A 85 -5.12 -27.22 4.98
CA ILE A 85 -6.15 -26.41 5.62
C ILE A 85 -7.11 -27.37 6.30
N THR A 86 -7.39 -27.17 7.59
CA THR A 86 -8.35 -27.98 8.35
C THR A 86 -9.31 -27.06 9.09
N THR A 87 -10.59 -27.42 9.12
CA THR A 87 -11.63 -26.59 9.76
C THR A 87 -12.59 -27.47 10.57
N ASP A 88 -13.24 -26.87 11.56
CA ASP A 88 -14.39 -27.48 12.24
C ASP A 88 -15.73 -27.21 11.53
N GLY A 89 -15.73 -26.29 10.57
CA GLY A 89 -16.86 -25.98 9.70
C GLY A 89 -17.02 -26.95 8.52
N ALA A 90 -17.87 -26.58 7.57
CA ALA A 90 -18.14 -27.36 6.37
C ALA A 90 -17.65 -26.61 5.13
N ILE A 91 -16.71 -27.21 4.42
CA ILE A 91 -16.21 -26.70 3.14
C ILE A 91 -17.29 -26.94 2.09
N GLU A 92 -18.03 -25.88 1.73
CA GLU A 92 -19.14 -25.96 0.79
C GLU A 92 -18.62 -26.02 -0.64
N ASN A 93 -17.83 -25.01 -1.00
CA ASN A 93 -17.33 -24.76 -2.34
C ASN A 93 -15.87 -24.32 -2.27
N TYR A 94 -15.13 -24.64 -3.34
CA TYR A 94 -13.78 -24.16 -3.56
C TYR A 94 -13.54 -23.92 -5.05
N GLU A 95 -12.59 -23.06 -5.35
CA GLU A 95 -12.10 -22.73 -6.67
C GLU A 95 -10.57 -22.73 -6.64
N LEU A 96 -9.96 -23.29 -7.68
CA LEU A 96 -8.52 -23.28 -7.89
C LEU A 96 -8.24 -22.38 -9.08
N VAL A 97 -7.35 -21.41 -8.89
CA VAL A 97 -6.94 -20.43 -9.91
C VAL A 97 -5.44 -20.57 -10.11
N GLY A 98 -4.97 -20.63 -11.35
CA GLY A 98 -3.55 -20.75 -11.69
C GLY A 98 -3.04 -22.20 -11.78
N PHE A 99 -3.63 -23.11 -11.00
CA PHE A 99 -3.21 -24.52 -10.90
C PHE A 99 -2.95 -25.20 -12.25
N GLU A 100 -1.77 -25.79 -12.39
CA GLU A 100 -1.38 -26.58 -13.55
C GLU A 100 -1.63 -28.08 -13.37
N ASP A 101 -1.53 -28.83 -14.48
CA ASP A 101 -1.76 -30.28 -14.52
C ASP A 101 -0.82 -31.09 -13.60
N ASN A 102 0.35 -30.54 -13.26
CA ASN A 102 1.33 -31.17 -12.37
C ASN A 102 1.12 -30.85 -10.88
N ASP A 103 0.23 -29.93 -10.56
CA ASP A 103 -0.10 -29.61 -9.18
C ASP A 103 -1.06 -30.63 -8.60
N ARG A 104 -1.10 -30.70 -7.27
CA ARG A 104 -1.93 -31.63 -6.54
C ARG A 104 -2.88 -30.88 -5.63
N PHE A 105 -4.13 -31.29 -5.67
CA PHE A 105 -5.15 -30.83 -4.76
C PHE A 105 -6.03 -32.01 -4.34
N GLU A 106 -6.20 -32.19 -3.04
CA GLU A 106 -7.04 -33.22 -2.46
C GLU A 106 -7.98 -32.61 -1.42
N ILE A 107 -9.26 -32.96 -1.49
CA ILE A 107 -10.26 -32.56 -0.49
C ILE A 107 -10.76 -33.79 0.26
N ASN A 108 -10.69 -33.74 1.59
CA ASN A 108 -11.23 -34.75 2.48
C ASN A 108 -12.42 -34.19 3.26
N LYS A 109 -13.62 -34.33 2.69
CA LYS A 109 -14.87 -33.90 3.33
C LYS A 109 -15.17 -34.59 4.66
N SER A 110 -14.64 -35.79 4.91
CA SER A 110 -14.85 -36.50 6.18
C SER A 110 -14.01 -35.93 7.33
N LYS A 111 -12.89 -35.28 7.00
CA LYS A 111 -11.97 -34.65 7.94
C LYS A 111 -12.03 -33.12 7.89
N ASN A 112 -12.93 -32.57 7.07
CA ASN A 112 -13.00 -31.14 6.76
C ASN A 112 -11.61 -30.54 6.48
N SER A 113 -10.86 -31.21 5.59
CA SER A 113 -9.50 -30.79 5.25
C SER A 113 -9.29 -30.69 3.74
N MET A 114 -8.38 -29.80 3.36
CA MET A 114 -7.86 -29.63 2.00
C MET A 114 -6.34 -29.69 2.07
N ASP A 115 -5.74 -30.43 1.16
CA ASP A 115 -4.30 -30.55 0.99
C ASP A 115 -3.95 -30.09 -0.43
N PHE A 116 -2.91 -29.28 -0.57
CA PHE A 116 -2.41 -28.83 -1.86
C PHE A 116 -0.89 -28.82 -1.93
N GLU A 117 -0.37 -29.06 -3.13
CA GLU A 117 1.04 -28.99 -3.49
C GLU A 117 1.16 -28.42 -4.89
N ALA A 118 1.82 -27.27 -5.03
CA ALA A 118 2.03 -26.59 -6.30
C ALA A 118 3.50 -26.15 -6.44
N THR A 119 3.98 -26.00 -7.67
CA THR A 119 5.34 -25.50 -7.94
C THR A 119 5.32 -24.34 -8.92
N LEU A 120 5.51 -23.13 -8.39
CA LEU A 120 5.63 -21.92 -9.19
C LEU A 120 7.02 -21.78 -9.78
N SER A 121 7.13 -21.06 -10.90
CA SER A 121 8.37 -20.87 -11.64
C SER A 121 8.63 -19.40 -12.02
N LYS A 122 9.46 -19.16 -13.04
CA LYS A 122 9.66 -17.83 -13.62
C LYS A 122 8.63 -17.48 -14.70
N ASP A 123 7.87 -18.46 -15.17
CA ASP A 123 6.89 -18.31 -16.27
C ASP A 123 5.46 -18.43 -15.76
N ASP A 124 5.30 -18.99 -14.55
CA ASP A 124 4.09 -18.96 -13.75
C ASP A 124 4.47 -18.46 -12.34
N PHE A 125 3.78 -17.42 -11.88
CA PHE A 125 4.20 -16.60 -10.76
C PHE A 125 3.28 -16.68 -9.55
N SER A 126 2.08 -17.25 -9.69
CA SER A 126 1.09 -17.26 -8.61
C SER A 126 -0.09 -18.18 -8.89
N ASP A 127 -0.49 -18.90 -7.86
CA ASP A 127 -1.77 -19.59 -7.80
C ASP A 127 -2.59 -19.12 -6.61
N GLU A 128 -3.84 -19.56 -6.59
CA GLU A 128 -4.78 -19.23 -5.55
C GLU A 128 -5.80 -20.36 -5.32
N LEU A 129 -6.03 -20.66 -4.05
CA LEU A 129 -7.17 -21.44 -3.57
C LEU A 129 -8.18 -20.49 -2.93
N VAL A 130 -9.39 -20.47 -3.48
CA VAL A 130 -10.52 -19.74 -2.90
C VAL A 130 -11.50 -20.77 -2.35
N PHE A 131 -11.96 -20.60 -1.11
CA PHE A 131 -12.97 -21.48 -0.55
C PHE A 131 -13.92 -20.75 0.37
N LYS A 132 -15.11 -21.33 0.52
CA LYS A 132 -16.12 -20.86 1.46
C LYS A 132 -16.37 -21.93 2.50
N ASP A 133 -16.33 -21.50 3.76
CA ASP A 133 -16.58 -22.35 4.91
C ASP A 133 -17.70 -21.76 5.75
N ASP A 134 -18.81 -22.50 5.83
CA ASP A 134 -19.97 -22.06 6.58
C ASP A 134 -19.87 -22.51 8.05
N ASN A 135 -19.99 -21.52 8.94
CA ASN A 135 -20.05 -21.72 10.39
C ASN A 135 -18.83 -22.37 11.04
N TYR A 136 -17.63 -22.16 10.51
CA TYR A 136 -16.41 -22.49 11.25
C TYR A 136 -16.30 -21.68 12.55
N SER A 137 -15.77 -22.31 13.60
CA SER A 137 -15.25 -21.59 14.77
C SER A 137 -13.78 -21.25 14.55
N TYR A 138 -13.03 -22.14 13.88
CA TYR A 138 -11.63 -21.92 13.52
C TYR A 138 -11.28 -22.53 12.16
N ILE A 139 -10.24 -21.97 11.55
CA ILE A 139 -9.54 -22.59 10.42
C ILE A 139 -8.06 -22.69 10.79
N GLU A 140 -7.53 -23.90 10.69
CA GLU A 140 -6.14 -24.25 10.92
C GLU A 140 -5.39 -24.34 9.59
N PHE A 141 -4.22 -23.72 9.55
CA PHE A 141 -3.32 -23.71 8.40
C PHE A 141 -1.98 -24.33 8.78
N GLU A 142 -1.51 -25.23 7.93
CA GLU A 142 -0.13 -25.72 7.91
C GLU A 142 0.44 -25.40 6.52
N LEU A 143 1.24 -24.34 6.42
CA LEU A 143 1.75 -23.83 5.15
C LEU A 143 3.27 -23.88 5.11
N LYS A 144 3.84 -24.41 4.04
CA LYS A 144 5.27 -24.59 3.84
C LYS A 144 5.70 -24.07 2.47
N ILE A 145 6.92 -23.55 2.44
CA ILE A 145 7.63 -23.11 1.24
C ILE A 145 8.90 -23.97 1.14
N ASN A 146 9.10 -24.67 0.04
CA ASN A 146 10.20 -25.63 -0.13
C ASN A 146 10.30 -26.64 1.04
N ASN A 147 9.15 -27.17 1.49
CA ASN A 147 9.00 -28.09 2.62
C ASN A 147 9.46 -27.55 3.99
N ALA A 148 9.66 -26.25 4.14
CA ALA A 148 10.02 -25.60 5.40
C ALA A 148 8.97 -24.55 5.82
N TYR A 149 8.86 -24.31 7.12
CA TYR A 149 8.06 -23.20 7.65
C TYR A 149 8.83 -21.89 7.53
N ASP A 150 8.41 -21.02 6.60
CA ASP A 150 8.91 -19.64 6.50
C ASP A 150 7.80 -18.67 6.93
N LEU A 151 7.62 -18.53 8.24
CA LEU A 151 6.54 -17.74 8.85
C LEU A 151 6.57 -16.27 8.42
N SER A 152 7.78 -15.74 8.17
CA SER A 152 7.97 -14.35 7.73
C SER A 152 7.36 -14.05 6.37
N ARG A 153 7.00 -15.10 5.63
CA ARG A 153 6.44 -15.04 4.27
C ARG A 153 5.00 -15.50 4.20
N ILE A 154 4.33 -15.67 5.35
CA ILE A 154 2.90 -15.93 5.41
C ILE A 154 2.21 -14.66 5.91
N ASN A 155 1.41 -14.01 5.09
CA ASN A 155 0.74 -12.75 5.43
C ASN A 155 -0.77 -12.99 5.62
N LEU A 156 -1.29 -12.61 6.79
CA LEU A 156 -2.68 -12.83 7.19
C LEU A 156 -3.46 -11.52 7.19
N GLY A 157 -4.22 -11.23 6.12
CA GLY A 157 -5.13 -10.10 5.98
C GLY A 157 -4.47 -8.72 5.93
N ALA A 158 -3.19 -8.62 6.29
CA ALA A 158 -2.41 -7.39 6.33
C ALA A 158 -0.92 -7.70 6.10
N PHE A 159 -0.21 -6.69 5.60
CA PHE A 159 1.23 -6.74 5.40
C PHE A 159 1.98 -6.97 6.72
N LEU A 160 2.94 -7.90 6.73
CA LEU A 160 3.73 -8.29 7.92
C LEU A 160 2.89 -8.75 9.13
N ASN A 161 1.63 -9.15 8.91
CA ASN A 161 0.86 -9.85 9.92
C ASN A 161 1.10 -11.35 9.75
N ASN A 162 2.17 -11.83 10.38
CA ASN A 162 2.67 -13.20 10.23
C ASN A 162 2.20 -14.11 11.39
N PRO A 163 1.99 -15.41 11.16
CA PRO A 163 1.73 -16.36 12.24
C PRO A 163 2.98 -16.56 13.11
N GLU A 164 2.76 -16.87 14.39
CA GLU A 164 3.86 -17.13 15.34
C GLU A 164 4.38 -18.58 15.26
N GLN A 165 3.60 -19.50 14.68
CA GLN A 165 3.86 -20.93 14.64
C GLN A 165 3.60 -21.49 13.24
N GLY A 166 4.26 -22.60 12.89
CA GLY A 166 4.13 -23.25 11.58
C GLY A 166 2.75 -23.85 11.31
N VAL A 167 2.07 -24.29 12.38
CA VAL A 167 0.66 -24.65 12.36
C VAL A 167 -0.06 -23.59 13.20
N PHE A 168 -1.02 -22.90 12.61
CA PHE A 168 -1.71 -21.79 13.26
C PHE A 168 -3.20 -21.79 12.94
N ARG A 169 -3.99 -21.21 13.85
CA ARG A 169 -5.44 -21.10 13.72
C ARG A 169 -5.87 -19.65 13.63
N ILE A 170 -6.90 -19.40 12.83
CA ILE A 170 -7.66 -18.16 12.87
C ILE A 170 -9.07 -18.47 13.32
N ASP A 171 -9.61 -17.64 14.21
CA ASP A 171 -11.00 -17.75 14.65
C ASP A 171 -11.93 -17.02 13.65
N ARG A 172 -13.22 -17.31 13.74
CA ARG A 172 -14.24 -16.53 13.03
C ARG A 172 -14.13 -15.03 13.31
N GLY A 173 -14.20 -14.23 12.25
CA GLY A 173 -14.05 -12.76 12.33
C GLY A 173 -12.60 -12.30 12.56
N TYR A 174 -11.61 -13.16 12.37
CA TYR A 174 -10.20 -12.77 12.44
C TYR A 174 -9.88 -11.62 11.46
N PHE A 175 -10.32 -11.73 10.20
CA PHE A 175 -10.04 -10.71 9.19
C PHE A 175 -10.74 -9.38 9.47
N ASP A 176 -11.93 -9.39 10.09
CA ASP A 176 -12.59 -8.17 10.59
C ASP A 176 -11.79 -7.49 11.70
N LYS A 177 -11.26 -8.29 12.65
CA LYS A 177 -10.39 -7.76 13.71
C LYS A 177 -9.14 -7.14 13.10
N ILE A 178 -8.50 -7.82 12.15
CA ILE A 178 -7.34 -7.28 11.46
C ILE A 178 -7.71 -6.03 10.68
N SER A 179 -8.78 -6.01 9.88
CA SER A 179 -9.17 -4.85 9.06
C SER A 179 -9.44 -3.61 9.92
N SER A 180 -10.00 -3.78 11.12
CA SER A 180 -10.24 -2.71 12.10
C SER A 180 -8.98 -2.14 12.77
N MET A 181 -7.84 -2.83 12.72
CA MET A 181 -6.60 -2.33 13.31
C MET A 181 -6.06 -1.09 12.55
N PRO A 182 -5.60 -0.06 13.27
CA PRO A 182 -5.06 1.14 12.65
C PRO A 182 -3.88 0.87 11.71
N ILE A 183 -3.80 1.58 10.58
CA ILE A 183 -2.76 1.39 9.54
C ILE A 183 -1.34 1.46 10.12
N TYR A 184 -1.11 2.33 11.10
CA TYR A 184 0.19 2.49 11.72
C TYR A 184 0.66 1.27 12.51
N THR A 185 -0.19 0.27 12.82
CA THR A 185 0.27 -0.97 13.46
C THR A 185 0.71 -2.04 12.44
N LYS A 186 0.30 -1.90 11.18
CA LYS A 186 0.54 -2.88 10.10
C LYS A 186 1.68 -2.50 9.16
N HIS A 187 2.01 -1.22 9.05
CA HIS A 187 2.99 -0.74 8.09
C HIS A 187 4.43 -1.17 8.49
N PRO A 188 5.37 -1.41 7.57
CA PRO A 188 6.79 -1.65 7.92
C PRO A 188 7.42 -0.43 8.62
N LEU A 189 6.84 0.74 8.40
CA LEU A 189 7.16 1.97 9.12
C LEU A 189 6.26 2.15 10.36
N SER A 190 5.65 1.10 10.89
CA SER A 190 4.68 1.16 12.00
C SER A 190 5.24 1.93 13.19
N GLY A 191 6.47 1.64 13.61
CA GLY A 191 7.13 2.38 14.67
C GLY A 191 7.32 3.87 14.37
N PHE A 192 7.62 4.21 13.11
CA PHE A 192 7.74 5.60 12.66
C PHE A 192 6.38 6.30 12.61
N LEU A 193 5.37 5.66 12.00
CA LEU A 193 4.00 6.18 11.90
C LEU A 193 3.34 6.29 13.28
N TYR A 194 3.60 5.36 14.17
CA TYR A 194 3.15 5.39 15.56
C TYR A 194 3.74 6.60 16.29
N LYS A 195 5.06 6.85 16.16
CA LYS A 195 5.69 8.05 16.70
C LYS A 195 5.13 9.32 16.05
N LEU A 196 4.86 9.29 14.75
CA LEU A 196 4.25 10.40 14.01
C LEU A 196 2.76 10.61 14.32
N ALA A 197 2.07 9.63 14.90
CA ALA A 197 0.69 9.77 15.36
C ALA A 197 0.60 10.20 16.82
N ARG A 198 1.51 9.72 17.67
CA ARG A 198 1.44 9.88 19.13
C ARG A 198 2.33 11.00 19.68
N ASP A 199 3.47 11.28 19.06
CA ASP A 199 4.38 12.33 19.52
C ASP A 199 4.21 13.62 18.71
N MET A 200 3.53 14.59 19.31
CA MET A 200 3.27 15.90 18.71
C MET A 200 4.56 16.61 18.29
N ARG A 201 5.64 16.53 19.08
CA ARG A 201 6.92 17.20 18.76
C ARG A 201 7.57 16.54 17.56
N PHE A 202 7.59 15.22 17.54
CA PHE A 202 8.11 14.44 16.42
C PHE A 202 7.36 14.75 15.12
N THR A 203 6.03 14.80 15.18
CA THR A 203 5.15 15.08 14.04
C THR A 203 5.40 16.46 13.46
N VAL A 204 5.41 17.49 14.30
CA VAL A 204 5.66 18.88 13.90
C VAL A 204 7.05 19.02 13.26
N PHE A 205 8.07 18.42 13.86
CA PHE A 205 9.43 18.43 13.34
C PHE A 205 9.53 17.77 11.96
N TYR A 206 8.92 16.59 11.79
CA TYR A 206 8.95 15.88 10.51
C TYR A 206 8.19 16.61 9.41
N LEU A 207 7.01 17.16 9.71
CA LEU A 207 6.25 17.98 8.76
C LEU A 207 7.05 19.23 8.33
N PHE A 208 7.78 19.84 9.26
CA PHE A 208 8.68 20.95 8.94
C PHE A 208 9.79 20.54 7.98
N ILE A 209 10.51 19.44 8.25
CA ILE A 209 11.60 18.98 7.37
C ILE A 209 11.08 18.61 5.99
N PHE A 210 10.04 17.79 5.90
CA PHE A 210 9.48 17.38 4.60
C PHE A 210 8.92 18.57 3.82
N GLY A 211 8.25 19.50 4.51
CA GLY A 211 7.77 20.73 3.93
C GLY A 211 8.91 21.60 3.39
N ALA A 212 10.00 21.77 4.14
CA ALA A 212 11.16 22.53 3.70
C ALA A 212 11.81 21.90 2.46
N ILE A 213 12.01 20.56 2.45
CA ILE A 213 12.53 19.83 1.29
C ILE A 213 11.63 20.04 0.07
N ALA A 214 10.30 19.94 0.23
CA ALA A 214 9.36 20.18 -0.86
C ALA A 214 9.44 21.62 -1.42
N ILE A 215 9.52 22.62 -0.54
CA ILE A 215 9.71 24.03 -0.93
C ILE A 215 11.01 24.20 -1.71
N GLU A 216 12.08 23.53 -1.29
CA GLU A 216 13.38 23.56 -1.93
C GLU A 216 13.37 22.93 -3.33
N VAL A 217 12.68 21.80 -3.50
CA VAL A 217 12.44 21.21 -4.82
C VAL A 217 11.65 22.16 -5.71
N ILE A 218 10.57 22.77 -5.21
CA ILE A 218 9.76 23.78 -5.94
C ILE A 218 10.61 25.00 -6.31
N ARG A 219 11.51 25.43 -5.41
CA ARG A 219 12.42 26.55 -5.62
C ARG A 219 13.29 26.33 -6.86
N ILE A 220 13.94 25.16 -6.91
CA ILE A 220 14.87 24.79 -7.97
C ILE A 220 14.13 24.55 -9.29
N THR A 221 12.99 23.86 -9.24
CA THR A 221 12.26 23.43 -10.44
C THR A 221 11.40 24.53 -11.07
N ALA A 222 10.65 25.29 -10.27
CA ALA A 222 9.61 26.19 -10.77
C ALA A 222 9.92 27.68 -10.56
N LEU A 223 10.50 28.05 -9.41
CA LEU A 223 10.58 29.46 -9.00
C LEU A 223 11.84 30.19 -9.49
N ARG A 224 12.93 29.46 -9.80
CA ARG A 224 14.24 30.06 -10.15
C ARG A 224 14.20 31.04 -11.33
N LYS A 225 13.24 30.88 -12.26
CA LYS A 225 13.10 31.75 -13.45
C LYS A 225 12.30 33.04 -13.19
N ASN A 226 11.70 33.22 -12.01
CA ASN A 226 10.82 34.33 -11.72
C ASN A 226 11.56 35.48 -11.01
N LYS A 227 11.42 36.72 -11.52
CA LYS A 227 12.04 37.91 -10.91
C LYS A 227 11.55 38.19 -9.48
N LYS A 228 10.38 37.65 -9.09
CA LYS A 228 9.81 37.77 -7.73
C LYS A 228 9.99 36.50 -6.87
N TYR A 229 10.93 35.61 -7.19
CA TYR A 229 11.02 34.30 -6.52
C TYR A 229 11.18 34.37 -4.99
N ASN A 230 11.90 35.36 -4.45
CA ASN A 230 12.03 35.56 -3.00
C ASN A 230 10.68 35.74 -2.30
N TRP A 231 9.75 36.47 -2.93
CA TRP A 231 8.41 36.67 -2.37
C TRP A 231 7.59 35.39 -2.37
N TYR A 232 7.69 34.59 -3.44
CA TYR A 232 7.03 33.29 -3.50
C TYR A 232 7.60 32.29 -2.49
N LEU A 233 8.92 32.30 -2.27
CA LEU A 233 9.54 31.49 -1.22
C LEU A 233 9.02 31.88 0.17
N PHE A 234 8.97 33.17 0.47
CA PHE A 234 8.40 33.65 1.73
C PHE A 234 6.96 33.19 1.92
N LEU A 235 6.14 33.27 0.85
CA LEU A 235 4.75 32.79 0.87
C LEU A 235 4.68 31.28 1.13
N CYS A 236 5.52 30.47 0.47
CA CYS A 236 5.57 29.02 0.66
C CYS A 236 5.92 28.63 2.10
N TYR A 237 6.94 29.26 2.69
CA TYR A 237 7.30 29.02 4.09
C TYR A 237 6.21 29.52 5.06
N GLY A 238 5.53 30.63 4.75
CA GLY A 238 4.38 31.11 5.51
C GLY A 238 3.20 30.11 5.51
N VAL A 239 2.90 29.52 4.36
CA VAL A 239 1.88 28.46 4.24
C VAL A 239 2.29 27.20 5.01
N LEU A 240 3.56 26.78 4.92
CA LEU A 240 4.06 25.64 5.69
C LEU A 240 3.93 25.87 7.21
N ALA A 241 4.32 27.05 7.70
CA ALA A 241 4.18 27.41 9.10
C ALA A 241 2.71 27.39 9.57
N LEU A 242 1.80 27.91 8.75
CA LEU A 242 0.36 27.88 9.04
C LEU A 242 -0.17 26.44 9.10
N LEU A 243 0.20 25.57 8.15
CA LEU A 243 -0.19 24.16 8.14
C LEU A 243 0.31 23.43 9.39
N ILE A 244 1.58 23.63 9.75
CA ILE A 244 2.16 23.05 10.96
C ILE A 244 1.40 23.52 12.20
N PHE A 245 1.05 24.81 12.28
CA PHE A 245 0.29 25.37 13.38
C PHE A 245 -1.12 24.76 13.49
N ILE A 246 -1.81 24.57 12.37
CA ILE A 246 -3.13 23.92 12.32
C ILE A 246 -3.02 22.47 12.82
N VAL A 247 -2.04 21.70 12.31
CA VAL A 247 -1.81 20.32 12.74
C VAL A 247 -1.46 20.26 14.23
N TYR A 248 -0.62 21.17 14.72
CA TYR A 248 -0.29 21.28 16.14
C TYR A 248 -1.53 21.49 17.01
N ILE A 249 -2.42 22.42 16.64
CA ILE A 249 -3.67 22.66 17.39
C ILE A 249 -4.56 21.42 17.34
N ALA A 250 -4.67 20.76 16.18
CA ALA A 250 -5.49 19.57 16.02
C ALA A 250 -4.99 18.42 16.90
N LEU A 251 -3.68 18.12 16.87
CA LEU A 251 -3.06 17.09 17.69
C LEU A 251 -3.21 17.40 19.19
N LYS A 252 -2.98 18.66 19.60
CA LYS A 252 -3.14 19.10 20.99
C LYS A 252 -4.57 18.96 21.53
N ARG A 253 -5.59 18.89 20.67
CA ARG A 253 -6.98 18.63 21.10
C ARG A 253 -7.28 17.15 21.28
N ILE A 254 -6.51 16.27 20.64
CA ILE A 254 -6.72 14.82 20.63
C ILE A 254 -5.97 14.14 21.78
N THR A 255 -4.76 14.62 22.11
CA THR A 255 -3.99 14.22 23.31
C THR A 255 -4.34 15.07 24.52
#